data_AF-A0A4U3A160-F1
#
_entry.id   AF-A0A4U3A160-F1
#
_cell.length_a   1.000
_cell.length_b   1.000
_cell.length_c   1.000
_cell.angle_alpha   90.00
_cell.angle_beta   90.00
_cell.angle_gamma   90.00
#
_symmetry.space_group_name_H-M   'P 1'
#
loop_
_entity.id
_entity.type
_entity.pdbx_description
1 polymer ?
#
loop_
_entity_poly.entity_id
_entity_poly.type
_entity_poly.pdbx_seq_one_letter_code
_entity_poly.pdbx_strand_id
1 'polypeptide(L)'
;MTSNIDYTSPSTNFTQDLNKSNFFKKDAQNYINVLGIKQLNTLENTSLLDIYLSTGNVVEPHIHQNAAELVYCISGSAVVTLLNPFTNQILNLPIKPGQVANIPQAWWHYEIATADGTHL
;
A
#
# COMPACT_ATOMS: atom_id res chain seq x y z
N MET A 1 -7.87 8.20 -17.68
CA MET A 1 -8.80 9.32 -17.94
C MET A 1 -8.41 10.42 -16.98
N THR A 2 -8.08 11.61 -17.46
CA THR A 2 -7.80 12.76 -16.59
C THR A 2 -9.10 13.18 -15.90
N SER A 3 -9.09 13.24 -14.58
CA SER A 3 -10.24 13.72 -13.81
C SER A 3 -10.21 15.25 -13.80
N ASN A 4 -11.31 15.89 -14.20
CA ASN A 4 -11.44 17.34 -14.12
C ASN A 4 -11.86 17.72 -12.69
N ILE A 5 -10.91 17.76 -11.76
CA ILE A 5 -11.16 18.21 -10.39
C ILE A 5 -11.25 19.74 -10.40
N ASP A 6 -12.40 20.28 -10.01
CA ASP A 6 -12.57 21.72 -9.79
C ASP A 6 -12.04 22.11 -8.41
N TYR A 7 -10.77 22.51 -8.37
CA TYR A 7 -10.09 22.97 -7.15
C TYR A 7 -10.65 24.28 -6.58
N THR A 8 -11.59 24.95 -7.27
CA THR A 8 -12.27 26.14 -6.75
C THR A 8 -13.57 25.80 -6.01
N SER A 9 -14.09 24.58 -6.18
CA SER A 9 -15.33 24.15 -5.54
C SER A 9 -15.17 24.06 -4.01
N PRO A 10 -16.13 24.58 -3.22
CA PRO A 10 -16.13 24.44 -1.76
C PRO A 10 -16.31 22.98 -1.30
N SER A 11 -16.67 22.06 -2.21
CA SER A 11 -16.77 20.64 -1.90
C SER A 11 -15.45 19.89 -2.02
N THR A 12 -14.35 20.55 -2.40
CA THR A 12 -13.02 19.92 -2.47
C THR A 12 -12.46 19.74 -1.07
N ASN A 13 -11.89 18.55 -0.82
CA ASN A 13 -11.27 18.20 0.44
C ASN A 13 -9.80 17.87 0.19
N PHE A 14 -8.91 18.37 1.05
CA PHE A 14 -7.46 18.18 0.96
C PHE A 14 -6.88 17.38 2.12
N THR A 15 -7.73 16.93 3.04
CA THR A 15 -7.35 16.16 4.22
C THR A 15 -8.37 15.06 4.48
N GLN A 16 -7.91 13.91 4.96
CA GLN A 16 -8.75 12.80 5.40
C GLN A 16 -8.11 12.11 6.59
N ASP A 17 -8.92 11.67 7.54
CA ASP A 17 -8.49 10.82 8.66
C ASP A 17 -8.57 9.34 8.25
N LEU A 18 -7.42 8.73 7.95
CA LEU A 18 -7.36 7.34 7.46
C LEU A 18 -7.80 6.31 8.48
N ASN A 19 -7.68 6.61 9.78
CA ASN A 19 -8.11 5.70 10.84
C ASN A 19 -9.61 5.39 10.79
N LYS A 20 -10.39 6.19 10.04
CA LYS A 20 -11.82 6.02 9.83
C LYS A 20 -12.17 5.31 8.52
N SER A 21 -11.17 4.86 7.77
CA SER A 21 -11.31 4.31 6.41
C SER A 21 -10.85 2.85 6.34
N ASN A 22 -11.38 1.99 7.22
CA ASN A 22 -11.02 0.58 7.23
C ASN A 22 -11.46 -0.10 5.92
N PHE A 23 -10.52 -0.76 5.26
CA PHE A 23 -10.74 -1.51 4.03
C PHE A 23 -10.88 -3.00 4.31
N PHE A 24 -9.98 -3.52 5.14
CA PHE A 24 -9.94 -4.92 5.52
C PHE A 24 -9.51 -5.04 6.98
N LYS A 25 -10.06 -6.03 7.68
CA LYS A 25 -9.68 -6.35 9.06
C LYS A 25 -9.77 -7.84 9.28
N LYS A 26 -8.62 -8.48 9.52
CA LYS A 26 -8.55 -9.87 9.98
C LYS A 26 -8.75 -9.94 11.49
N ASP A 27 -8.05 -9.08 12.22
CA ASP A 27 -8.13 -8.95 13.68
C ASP A 27 -7.64 -7.56 14.13
N ALA A 28 -7.37 -7.37 15.42
CA ALA A 28 -6.96 -6.08 15.98
C ALA A 28 -5.50 -5.69 15.65
N GLN A 29 -4.66 -6.62 15.20
CA GLN A 29 -3.25 -6.40 14.86
C GLN A 29 -3.00 -6.48 13.35
N ASN A 30 -3.96 -6.99 12.58
CA ASN A 30 -3.85 -7.25 11.15
C ASN A 30 -5.01 -6.61 10.38
N TYR A 31 -4.78 -5.43 9.82
CA TYR A 31 -5.80 -4.65 9.11
C TYR A 31 -5.18 -3.68 8.12
N ILE A 32 -6.00 -3.22 7.17
CA ILE A 32 -5.63 -2.27 6.13
C ILE A 32 -6.67 -1.15 6.13
N ASN A 33 -6.20 0.10 6.15
CA ASN A 33 -7.00 1.27 5.82
C ASN A 33 -6.73 1.70 4.37
N VAL A 34 -7.71 2.33 3.72
CA VAL A 34 -7.60 2.79 2.33
C VAL A 34 -7.87 4.27 2.20
N LEU A 35 -7.08 4.92 1.36
CA LEU A 35 -7.33 6.26 0.85
C LEU A 35 -7.31 6.22 -0.68
N GLY A 36 -8.47 6.48 -1.28
CA GLY A 36 -8.59 6.75 -2.70
C GLY A 36 -9.50 7.95 -2.94
N ILE A 37 -9.85 8.18 -4.21
CA ILE A 37 -10.74 9.29 -4.62
C ILE A 37 -12.10 9.29 -3.92
N LYS A 38 -12.56 8.13 -3.45
CA LYS A 38 -13.82 7.99 -2.68
C LYS A 38 -13.73 8.58 -1.27
N GLN A 39 -12.54 8.58 -0.66
CA GLN A 39 -12.28 9.12 0.67
C GLN A 39 -11.76 10.55 0.61
N LEU A 40 -10.94 10.88 -0.40
CA LEU A 40 -10.36 12.20 -0.60
C LEU A 40 -10.48 12.61 -2.08
N ASN A 41 -11.44 13.48 -2.38
CA ASN A 41 -11.84 13.79 -3.76
C ASN A 41 -10.83 14.61 -4.58
N THR A 42 -9.70 14.98 -3.98
CA THR A 42 -8.56 15.63 -4.65
C THR A 42 -7.43 14.64 -4.99
N LEU A 43 -7.56 13.37 -4.61
CA LEU A 43 -6.51 12.35 -4.79
C LEU A 43 -6.56 11.69 -6.19
N GLU A 44 -6.16 12.44 -7.22
CA GLU A 44 -6.11 11.95 -8.61
C GLU A 44 -4.91 11.01 -8.86
N ASN A 45 -5.15 9.90 -9.58
CA ASN A 45 -4.14 8.92 -10.01
C ASN A 45 -3.22 8.38 -8.90
N THR A 46 -3.64 8.53 -7.64
CA THR A 46 -2.90 8.13 -6.45
C THR A 46 -3.87 7.45 -5.49
N SER A 47 -3.37 6.48 -4.74
CA SER A 47 -4.04 5.88 -3.60
C SER A 47 -3.02 5.56 -2.53
N LEU A 48 -3.49 5.35 -1.30
CA LEU A 48 -2.65 4.88 -0.21
C LEU A 48 -3.35 3.71 0.48
N LEU A 49 -2.58 2.66 0.75
CA LEU A 49 -2.93 1.63 1.71
C LEU A 49 -2.07 1.85 2.95
N ASP A 50 -2.71 1.79 4.11
CA ASP A 50 -2.09 1.97 5.42
C ASP A 50 -2.23 0.64 6.16
N ILE A 51 -1.13 -0.11 6.23
CA ILE A 51 -1.13 -1.56 6.43
C ILE A 51 -0.49 -1.91 7.78
N TYR A 52 -1.22 -2.65 8.62
CA TYR A 52 -0.76 -3.10 9.93
C TYR A 52 -0.73 -4.61 9.97
N LEU A 53 0.41 -5.16 10.38
CA LEU A 53 0.65 -6.60 10.41
C LEU A 53 1.40 -7.02 11.68
N SER A 54 1.06 -8.22 12.14
CA SER A 54 1.85 -9.02 13.09
C SER A 54 2.70 -10.05 12.35
N THR A 55 3.77 -10.53 13.00
CA THR A 55 4.78 -11.41 12.40
C THR A 55 4.16 -12.59 11.67
N GLY A 56 4.61 -12.86 10.44
CA GLY A 56 4.15 -13.97 9.62
C GLY A 56 2.83 -13.73 8.88
N ASN A 57 2.16 -12.60 9.09
CA ASN A 57 1.01 -12.21 8.27
C ASN A 57 1.47 -11.62 6.94
N VAL A 58 0.61 -11.80 5.94
CA VAL A 58 0.94 -11.60 4.54
C VAL A 58 -0.11 -10.70 3.90
N VAL A 59 0.32 -9.68 3.16
CA VAL A 59 -0.51 -9.13 2.08
C VAL A 59 -0.40 -10.12 0.93
N GLU A 60 -1.48 -10.83 0.65
CA GLU A 60 -1.50 -12.02 -0.22
C GLU A 60 -0.94 -11.74 -1.61
N PRO A 61 -0.44 -12.75 -2.35
CA PRO A 61 0.14 -12.47 -3.65
C PRO A 61 -0.84 -11.96 -4.70
N HIS A 62 -0.50 -10.83 -5.32
CA HIS A 62 -1.40 -10.09 -6.20
C HIS A 62 -0.66 -9.28 -7.29
N ILE A 63 -1.43 -8.53 -8.09
CA ILE A 63 -0.95 -7.70 -9.20
C ILE A 63 -1.82 -6.45 -9.36
N HIS A 64 -1.19 -5.33 -9.72
CA HIS A 64 -1.86 -4.09 -10.12
C HIS A 64 -1.52 -3.76 -11.56
N GLN A 65 -2.44 -4.02 -12.49
CA GLN A 65 -2.19 -3.79 -13.92
C GLN A 65 -2.07 -2.30 -14.28
N ASN A 66 -2.65 -1.44 -13.46
CA ASN A 66 -2.85 -0.01 -13.72
C ASN A 66 -2.00 0.92 -12.83
N ALA A 67 -1.19 0.39 -11.92
CA ALA A 67 -0.39 1.17 -10.99
C ALA A 67 0.92 0.47 -10.62
N ALA A 68 1.96 1.26 -10.37
CA ALA A 68 3.11 0.83 -9.58
C ALA A 68 2.80 1.05 -8.09
N GLU A 69 3.54 0.38 -7.21
CA GLU A 69 3.39 0.50 -5.76
C GLU A 69 4.73 0.80 -5.09
N LEU A 70 4.70 1.73 -4.13
CA LEU A 70 5.86 2.11 -3.34
C LEU A 70 5.56 1.81 -1.87
N VAL A 71 6.20 0.79 -1.33
CA VAL A 71 6.05 0.36 0.06
C VAL A 71 7.06 1.11 0.91
N TYR A 72 6.61 1.76 1.99
CA TYR A 72 7.46 2.47 2.94
C TYR A 72 7.29 1.91 4.34
N CYS A 73 8.34 1.36 4.93
CA CYS A 73 8.23 0.81 6.28
C CYS A 73 8.29 1.93 7.32
N ILE A 74 7.19 2.14 8.06
CA ILE A 74 7.07 3.10 9.15
C ILE A 74 7.62 2.50 10.45
N SER A 75 7.21 1.28 10.79
CA SER A 75 7.67 0.53 11.97
C SER A 75 7.73 -0.97 11.71
N GLY A 76 8.38 -1.72 12.60
CA GLY A 76 8.57 -3.17 12.47
C GLY A 76 9.52 -3.53 11.32
N SER A 77 9.22 -4.60 10.59
CA SER A 77 9.98 -4.99 9.40
C SER A 77 9.17 -5.93 8.50
N ALA A 78 9.49 -5.92 7.20
CA ALA A 78 8.84 -6.77 6.21
C ALA A 78 9.83 -7.28 5.16
N VAL A 79 9.44 -8.31 4.43
CA VAL A 79 10.04 -8.67 3.15
C VAL A 79 9.01 -8.42 2.06
N VAL A 80 9.36 -7.55 1.11
CA VAL A 80 8.59 -7.35 -0.12
C VAL A 80 9.15 -8.29 -1.18
N THR A 81 8.30 -9.15 -1.73
CA THR A 81 8.72 -10.17 -2.69
C THR A 81 8.11 -9.89 -4.06
N LEU A 82 8.94 -9.94 -5.09
CA LEU A 82 8.55 -9.68 -6.49
C LEU A 82 8.85 -10.89 -7.36
N LEU A 83 8.00 -11.18 -8.36
CA LEU A 83 8.40 -12.00 -9.51
C LEU A 83 8.87 -11.08 -10.62
N ASN A 84 10.14 -11.18 -11.01
CA ASN A 84 10.66 -10.47 -12.17
C ASN A 84 10.22 -11.17 -13.46
N PRO A 85 9.35 -10.55 -14.29
CA PRO A 85 8.77 -11.21 -15.47
C PRO A 85 9.78 -11.37 -16.62
N PHE A 86 10.93 -10.70 -16.56
CA PHE A 86 11.97 -10.78 -17.59
C PHE A 86 12.99 -11.89 -17.31
N THR A 87 13.18 -12.24 -16.03
CA THR A 87 14.14 -13.27 -15.62
C THR A 87 13.48 -14.52 -15.04
N ASN A 88 12.17 -14.48 -14.76
CA ASN A 88 11.43 -15.50 -14.03
C ASN A 88 12.03 -15.83 -12.64
N GLN A 89 12.67 -14.84 -12.02
CA GLN A 89 13.28 -14.98 -10.69
C GLN A 89 12.46 -14.25 -9.64
N ILE A 90 12.39 -14.86 -8.45
CA ILE A 90 11.85 -14.23 -7.25
C ILE A 90 12.92 -13.34 -6.63
N LEU A 91 12.56 -12.09 -6.34
CA LEU A 91 13.38 -11.14 -5.60
C LEU A 91 12.78 -10.94 -4.22
N ASN A 92 13.57 -11.16 -3.17
CA ASN A 92 13.17 -10.90 -1.79
C ASN A 92 13.88 -9.65 -1.30
N LEU A 93 13.12 -8.62 -0.94
CA LEU A 93 13.62 -7.29 -0.60
C LEU A 93 13.22 -6.98 0.86
N PRO A 94 14.08 -7.28 1.85
CA PRO A 94 13.83 -6.92 3.24
C PRO A 94 13.88 -5.40 3.42
N ILE A 95 12.89 -4.85 4.12
CA ILE A 95 12.82 -3.45 4.49
C ILE A 95 12.60 -3.30 6.00
N LYS A 96 13.19 -2.22 6.55
CA LYS A 96 13.12 -1.78 7.96
C LYS A 96 12.68 -0.31 8.01
N PRO A 97 12.42 0.27 9.20
CA PRO A 97 11.89 1.62 9.31
C PRO A 97 12.73 2.64 8.54
N GLY A 98 12.06 3.47 7.73
CA GLY A 98 12.71 4.45 6.86
C GLY A 98 13.16 3.93 5.49
N GLN A 99 12.99 2.63 5.21
CA GLN A 99 13.36 2.01 3.93
C GLN A 99 12.14 1.77 3.03
N VAL A 100 12.40 1.76 1.72
CA VAL A 100 11.36 1.60 0.69
C VAL A 100 11.64 0.42 -0.23
N ALA A 101 10.58 -0.18 -0.77
CA ALA A 101 10.63 -1.08 -1.91
C ALA A 101 9.67 -0.57 -3.01
N ASN A 102 10.16 -0.52 -4.25
CA ASN A 102 9.34 -0.16 -5.41
C ASN A 102 8.93 -1.43 -6.16
N ILE A 103 7.63 -1.63 -6.32
CA ILE A 103 7.02 -2.65 -7.16
C ILE A 103 6.62 -1.98 -8.48
N PRO A 104 7.29 -2.30 -9.60
CA PRO A 104 6.92 -1.73 -10.88
C PRO A 104 5.50 -2.15 -11.31
N GLN A 105 4.85 -1.31 -12.12
CA GLN A 105 3.50 -1.55 -12.61
C GLN A 105 3.36 -2.95 -13.22
N ALA A 106 2.27 -3.64 -12.84
CA ALA A 106 1.93 -4.98 -13.30
C ALA A 106 2.93 -6.09 -12.92
N TRP A 107 3.80 -5.88 -11.93
CA TRP A 107 4.64 -6.97 -11.40
C TRP A 107 3.85 -7.73 -10.33
N TRP A 108 3.89 -9.06 -10.38
CA TRP A 108 3.31 -9.90 -9.34
C TRP A 108 4.17 -9.80 -8.08
N HIS A 109 3.53 -9.66 -6.92
CA HIS A 109 4.23 -9.43 -5.66
C HIS A 109 3.38 -9.81 -4.43
N TYR A 110 4.04 -9.87 -3.27
CA TYR A 110 3.41 -10.01 -1.95
C TYR A 110 4.33 -9.42 -0.88
N GLU A 111 3.80 -9.25 0.33
CA GLU A 111 4.54 -8.73 1.47
C GLU A 111 4.33 -9.63 2.67
N ILE A 112 5.39 -9.89 3.45
CA ILE A 112 5.30 -10.64 4.70
C ILE A 112 5.94 -9.86 5.84
N ALA A 113 5.21 -9.68 6.93
CA ALA A 113 5.74 -9.09 8.14
C ALA A 113 6.74 -10.03 8.81
N THR A 114 7.91 -9.50 9.16
CA THR A 114 8.98 -10.24 9.87
C THR A 114 9.14 -9.83 11.33
N ALA A 115 8.31 -8.89 11.79
CA ALA A 115 8.20 -8.46 13.18
C ALA A 115 6.75 -8.09 13.53
N ASP A 116 6.43 -8.04 14.81
CA ASP A 116 5.15 -7.54 15.30
C ASP A 116 5.12 -6.01 15.23
N GLY A 117 3.93 -5.45 15.01
CA GLY A 117 3.79 -4.00 14.85
C GLY A 117 4.46 -3.50 13.57
N THR A 118 4.52 -4.34 12.54
CA THR A 118 4.91 -3.91 11.21
C THR A 118 3.84 -2.99 10.64
N HIS A 119 4.27 -1.80 10.24
CA HIS A 119 3.44 -0.76 9.66
C HIS A 119 4.08 -0.34 8.33
N LEU A 120 3.34 -0.55 7.25
CA LEU A 120 3.71 -0.24 5.87
C LEU A 120 2.77 0.81 5.29
#